data_AF-A0A0M8VSL0-F1
#
_entry.id   AF-A0A0M8VSL0-F1
#
_cell.length_a   1.000
_cell.length_b   1.000
_cell.length_c   1.000
_cell.angle_alpha   90.00
_cell.angle_beta   90.00
_cell.angle_gamma   90.00
#
_symmetry.space_group_name_H-M   'P 1'
#
loop_
_entity.id
_entity.type
_entity.pdbx_description
1 polymer ?
#
loop_
_entity_poly.entity_id
_entity_poly.type
_entity_poly.pdbx_seq_one_letter_code
_entity_poly.pdbx_strand_id
1 'polypeptide(L)'
;MSDQTADVTRIKGSARSLSRIHREFTQNANPADGLGGDVLGDRSLVDTFDDFGDNWKIHRERLTDEIEKLSKILSTAAQAYEDIDHQLAEALRSTDKDGTSGKAGAR
;
A
#
# COMPACT_ATOMS: atom_id res chain seq x y z
N MET A 1 20.62 7.62 9.77
CA MET A 1 20.57 7.22 8.35
C MET A 1 20.21 5.74 8.20
N SER A 2 21.03 4.75 8.61
CA SER A 2 20.72 3.32 8.36
C SER A 2 19.37 2.82 8.93
N ASP A 3 18.99 3.26 10.13
CA ASP A 3 17.75 2.85 10.80
C ASP A 3 16.50 3.40 10.08
N GLN A 4 16.51 4.71 9.82
CA GLN A 4 15.48 5.40 9.03
C GLN A 4 15.31 4.82 7.62
N THR A 5 16.41 4.51 6.93
CA THR A 5 16.35 3.84 5.62
C THR A 5 15.72 2.44 5.72
N ALA A 6 16.01 1.69 6.79
CA ALA A 6 15.39 0.39 7.02
C ALA A 6 13.88 0.52 7.27
N ASP A 7 13.45 1.54 8.02
CA ASP A 7 12.03 1.78 8.29
C ASP A 7 11.27 2.27 7.06
N VAL A 8 11.83 3.17 6.26
CA VAL A 8 11.23 3.57 4.97
C VAL A 8 11.09 2.37 4.04
N THR A 9 12.10 1.49 4.01
CA THR A 9 12.03 0.24 3.23
C THR A 9 10.90 -0.67 3.70
N ARG A 10 10.71 -0.82 5.02
CA ARG A 10 9.60 -1.59 5.60
C ARG A 10 8.25 -0.99 5.25
N ILE A 11 8.09 0.34 5.39
CA ILE A 11 6.84 1.05 5.06
C ILE A 11 6.47 0.82 3.59
N LYS A 12 7.43 0.97 2.67
CA LYS A 12 7.24 0.69 1.24
C LYS A 12 6.87 -0.78 0.98
N GLY A 13 7.51 -1.70 1.71
CA GLY A 13 7.19 -3.13 1.65
C GLY A 13 5.74 -3.43 2.05
N SER A 14 5.28 -2.81 3.15
CA SER A 14 3.90 -2.92 3.64
C SER A 14 2.90 -2.34 2.64
N ALA A 15 3.16 -1.15 2.10
CA ALA A 15 2.30 -0.53 1.07
C ALA A 15 2.14 -1.45 -0.16
N ARG A 16 3.24 -2.00 -0.68
CA ARG A 16 3.21 -2.94 -1.82
C ARG A 16 2.43 -4.21 -1.50
N SER A 17 2.60 -4.75 -0.30
CA SER A 17 1.89 -5.96 0.14
C SER A 17 0.39 -5.72 0.23
N LEU A 18 -0.03 -4.59 0.80
CA LEU A 18 -1.44 -4.19 0.86
C LEU A 18 -2.02 -3.94 -0.53
N SER A 19 -1.31 -3.25 -1.42
CA SER A 19 -1.76 -3.07 -2.81
C SER A 19 -1.92 -4.38 -3.56
N ARG A 20 -1.06 -5.38 -3.29
CA ARG A 20 -1.22 -6.72 -3.84
C ARG A 20 -2.48 -7.40 -3.31
N ILE A 21 -2.69 -7.40 -1.98
CA ILE A 21 -3.88 -7.97 -1.35
C ILE A 21 -5.14 -7.32 -1.92
N HIS A 22 -5.18 -5.99 -1.98
CA HIS A 22 -6.27 -5.23 -2.59
C HIS A 22 -6.60 -5.76 -3.99
N ARG A 23 -5.59 -5.88 -4.86
CA ARG A 23 -5.76 -6.38 -6.23
C ARG A 23 -6.33 -7.80 -6.27
N GLU A 24 -5.86 -8.71 -5.42
CA GLU A 24 -6.37 -10.09 -5.38
C GLU A 24 -7.85 -10.12 -5.01
N PHE A 25 -8.26 -9.34 -4.00
CA PHE A 25 -9.66 -9.20 -3.61
C PHE A 25 -10.50 -8.49 -4.68
N THR A 26 -9.94 -7.56 -5.45
CA THR A 26 -10.67 -6.92 -6.56
C THR A 26 -10.86 -7.86 -7.75
N GLN A 27 -9.86 -8.67 -8.09
CA GLN A 27 -9.87 -9.53 -9.28
C GLN A 27 -10.67 -10.82 -9.10
N ASN A 28 -10.70 -11.38 -7.89
CA ASN A 28 -11.43 -12.63 -7.58
C ASN A 28 -12.62 -12.31 -6.67
N ALA A 29 -13.65 -11.68 -7.27
CA ALA A 29 -14.64 -10.91 -6.50
C ALA A 29 -15.66 -11.76 -5.74
N ASN A 30 -16.10 -12.91 -6.26
CA ASN A 30 -17.15 -13.71 -5.63
C ASN A 30 -16.88 -15.23 -5.73
N PRO A 31 -16.64 -15.93 -4.61
CA PRO A 31 -16.45 -17.38 -4.58
C PRO A 31 -17.68 -18.19 -4.98
N ALA A 32 -18.88 -17.58 -4.96
CA ALA A 32 -20.12 -18.24 -5.38
C ALA A 32 -20.38 -18.14 -6.89
N ASP A 33 -19.56 -17.40 -7.64
CA ASP A 33 -19.74 -17.27 -9.08
C ASP A 33 -19.67 -18.64 -9.76
N GLY A 34 -20.74 -18.99 -10.48
CA GLY A 34 -20.87 -20.26 -11.18
C GLY A 34 -21.47 -21.41 -10.37
N LEU A 35 -21.87 -21.19 -9.11
CA LEU A 35 -22.59 -22.19 -8.30
C LEU A 35 -24.11 -22.06 -8.44
N GLY A 36 -24.59 -22.06 -9.69
CA GLY A 36 -26.02 -21.95 -10.00
C GLY A 36 -26.80 -23.26 -9.80
N GLY A 37 -28.09 -23.22 -10.11
CA GLY A 37 -28.98 -24.39 -9.98
C GLY A 37 -28.62 -25.56 -10.90
N ASP A 38 -27.90 -25.32 -11.99
CA ASP A 38 -27.33 -26.32 -12.88
C ASP A 38 -26.17 -27.10 -12.25
N VAL A 39 -25.45 -26.47 -11.30
CA VAL A 39 -24.34 -27.08 -10.57
C VAL A 39 -24.81 -27.70 -9.25
N LEU A 40 -25.61 -26.97 -8.49
CA LEU A 40 -26.00 -27.36 -7.14
C LEU A 40 -27.22 -28.26 -7.09
N GLY A 41 -28.13 -28.17 -8.08
CA GLY A 41 -29.33 -29.00 -8.20
C GLY A 41 -30.40 -28.83 -7.11
N ASP A 42 -30.03 -28.28 -5.95
CA ASP A 42 -30.92 -28.00 -4.83
C ASP A 42 -31.14 -26.49 -4.66
N ARG A 43 -32.42 -26.10 -4.59
CA ARG A 43 -32.81 -24.69 -4.51
C ARG A 43 -32.40 -24.04 -3.20
N SER A 44 -32.48 -24.75 -2.07
CA SER A 44 -32.08 -24.19 -0.77
C SER A 44 -30.58 -23.92 -0.73
N LEU A 45 -29.79 -24.77 -1.39
CA LEU A 45 -28.35 -24.60 -1.50
C LEU A 45 -28.00 -23.40 -2.38
N VAL A 46 -28.69 -23.23 -3.52
CA VAL A 46 -28.56 -22.03 -4.38
C VAL A 46 -28.85 -20.77 -3.59
N ASP A 47 -30.00 -20.70 -2.91
CA ASP A 47 -30.41 -19.54 -2.11
C ASP A 47 -29.34 -19.21 -1.03
N THR A 48 -28.74 -20.24 -0.42
CA THR A 48 -27.66 -20.06 0.58
C THR A 48 -26.38 -19.49 -0.03
N PHE A 49 -26.00 -19.93 -1.23
CA PHE A 49 -24.81 -19.43 -1.93
C PHE A 49 -25.02 -18.01 -2.47
N ASP A 50 -26.24 -17.66 -2.86
CA ASP A 50 -26.63 -16.29 -3.23
C ASP A 50 -26.51 -15.35 -2.02
N ASP A 51 -27.09 -15.72 -0.87
CA ASP A 51 -26.97 -14.96 0.38
C ASP A 51 -25.51 -14.80 0.81
N PHE A 52 -24.71 -15.87 0.68
CA PHE A 52 -23.28 -15.82 0.94
C PHE A 52 -22.56 -14.86 -0.01
N GLY A 53 -22.85 -14.91 -1.32
CA GLY A 53 -22.22 -14.06 -2.33
C GLY A 53 -22.51 -12.58 -2.10
N ASP A 54 -23.75 -12.24 -1.75
CA ASP A 54 -24.15 -10.87 -1.43
C ASP A 54 -23.45 -10.35 -0.17
N ASN A 55 -23.44 -11.15 0.90
CA ASN A 55 -22.76 -10.81 2.13
C ASN A 55 -21.25 -10.64 1.89
N TRP A 56 -20.64 -11.62 1.21
CA TRP A 56 -19.23 -11.58 0.83
C TRP A 56 -18.89 -10.31 0.06
N LYS A 57 -19.70 -9.93 -0.94
CA LYS A 57 -19.49 -8.71 -1.72
C LYS A 57 -19.44 -7.47 -0.84
N ILE A 58 -20.43 -7.29 0.05
CA ILE A 58 -20.50 -6.13 0.95
C ILE A 58 -19.25 -6.05 1.84
N HIS A 59 -18.87 -7.17 2.45
CA HIS A 59 -17.73 -7.21 3.36
C HIS A 59 -16.39 -7.07 2.62
N ARG A 60 -16.26 -7.68 1.44
CA ARG A 60 -15.09 -7.57 0.57
C ARG A 60 -14.87 -6.13 0.14
N GLU A 61 -15.90 -5.44 -0.35
CA GLU A 61 -15.80 -4.05 -0.80
C GLU A 61 -15.30 -3.14 0.32
N ARG A 62 -15.90 -3.26 1.51
CA ARG A 62 -15.44 -2.54 2.71
C ARG A 62 -13.98 -2.85 3.06
N LEU A 63 -13.58 -4.11 3.01
CA LEU A 63 -12.20 -4.52 3.28
C LEU A 63 -11.23 -3.91 2.25
N THR A 64 -11.55 -3.98 0.96
CA THR A 64 -10.71 -3.39 -0.09
C THR A 64 -10.57 -1.89 0.06
N ASP A 65 -11.65 -1.16 0.38
CA ASP A 65 -11.59 0.28 0.59
C ASP A 65 -10.62 0.65 1.73
N GLU A 66 -10.66 -0.07 2.84
CA GLU A 66 -9.76 0.16 3.98
C GLU A 66 -8.30 -0.20 3.65
N ILE A 67 -8.06 -1.29 2.92
CA ILE A 67 -6.72 -1.67 2.46
C ILE A 67 -6.14 -0.61 1.51
N GLU A 68 -6.96 -0.07 0.60
CA GLU A 68 -6.54 0.96 -0.33
C GLU A 68 -6.15 2.25 0.42
N LYS A 69 -6.98 2.69 1.38
CA LYS A 69 -6.68 3.84 2.26
C LYS A 69 -5.38 3.64 3.00
N LEU A 70 -5.18 2.48 3.63
CA LEU A 70 -3.97 2.19 4.39
C LEU A 70 -2.72 2.16 3.50
N SER A 71 -2.80 1.57 2.30
CA SER A 71 -1.72 1.56 1.32
C SER A 71 -1.33 2.98 0.89
N LYS A 72 -2.32 3.85 0.64
CA LYS A 72 -2.09 5.27 0.32
C LYS A 72 -1.39 6.00 1.46
N ILE A 73 -1.84 5.81 2.71
CA ILE A 73 -1.22 6.43 3.89
C ILE A 73 0.26 6.01 4.00
N LEU A 74 0.56 4.72 3.89
CA LEU A 74 1.93 4.22 3.99
C LEU A 74 2.81 4.74 2.84
N SER A 75 2.27 4.82 1.63
CA SER A 75 3.00 5.36 0.47
C SER A 75 3.34 6.84 0.68
N THR A 76 2.37 7.63 1.16
CA THR A 76 2.59 9.05 1.48
C THR A 76 3.61 9.23 2.60
N ALA A 77 3.54 8.41 3.65
CA ALA A 77 4.49 8.46 4.75
C ALA A 77 5.92 8.15 4.26
N ALA A 78 6.09 7.12 3.44
CA ALA A 78 7.39 6.79 2.86
C ALA A 78 7.95 7.94 2.00
N GLN A 79 7.11 8.56 1.18
CA GLN A 79 7.53 9.70 0.35
C GLN A 79 7.96 10.90 1.21
N ALA A 80 7.19 11.22 2.25
CA ALA A 80 7.51 12.33 3.14
C ALA A 80 8.87 12.14 3.84
N TYR A 81 9.19 10.92 4.28
CA TYR A 81 10.50 10.62 4.86
C TYR A 81 11.64 10.78 3.85
N GLU A 82 11.46 10.34 2.61
CA GLU A 82 12.47 10.49 1.56
C GLU A 82 12.70 11.95 1.18
N ASP A 83 11.63 12.74 1.11
CA ASP A 83 11.71 14.17 0.79
C ASP A 83 12.47 14.92 1.89
N ILE A 84 12.19 14.61 3.16
CA ILE A 84 12.92 15.19 4.31
C ILE A 84 14.40 14.81 4.26
N ASP A 85 14.72 13.54 4.00
CA ASP A 85 16.11 13.08 3.89
C ASP A 85 16.85 13.75 2.73
N HIS A 86 16.18 13.94 1.59
CA HIS A 86 16.76 14.65 0.45
C HIS A 86 17.06 16.11 0.80
N GLN A 87 16.10 16.81 1.40
CA GLN A 87 16.26 18.21 1.80
C GLN A 87 17.39 18.38 2.81
N LEU A 88 17.49 17.48 3.79
CA LEU A 88 18.58 17.50 4.77
C LEU A 88 19.95 17.26 4.10
N ALA A 89 20.04 16.28 3.20
CA ALA A 89 21.27 16.00 2.46
C ALA A 89 21.68 17.15 1.53
N GLU A 90 20.72 17.87 0.96
CA GLU A 90 20.97 19.06 0.14
C GLU A 90 21.44 20.26 0.97
N ALA A 91 20.82 20.50 2.14
CA ALA A 91 21.24 21.53 3.08
C ALA A 91 22.69 21.30 3.54
N LEU A 92 23.02 20.08 3.97
CA LEU A 92 24.39 19.72 4.39
C LEU A 92 25.41 19.90 3.25
N ARG A 93 25.08 19.43 2.04
CA ARG A 93 25.93 19.61 0.85
C ARG A 93 26.10 21.06 0.42
N SER A 94 25.19 21.94 0.79
CA SER A 94 25.29 23.38 0.50
C SER A 94 26.23 24.04 1.52
N THR A 95 26.06 23.74 2.80
CA THR A 95 26.96 24.21 3.88
C THR A 95 28.42 23.77 3.68
N ASP A 96 28.67 22.51 3.26
CA ASP A 96 30.03 22.02 2.99
C ASP A 96 30.72 22.73 1.82
N LYS A 97 29.95 23.12 0.79
CA LYS A 97 30.48 23.88 -0.35
C LYS A 97 30.90 25.29 0.07
N ASP A 98 30.11 25.94 0.91
CA ASP A 98 30.39 27.29 1.43
C ASP A 98 31.59 27.29 2.40
N GLY A 99 31.76 26.24 3.19
CA GLY A 99 32.93 26.07 4.07
C GLY A 99 34.24 25.81 3.31
N THR A 100 34.18 25.16 2.15
CA THR A 100 35.35 24.83 1.32
C THR A 100 35.82 26.02 0.49
N SER A 101 34.91 26.83 -0.04
CA SER A 101 35.25 28.07 -0.76
C SER A 101 35.88 29.13 0.15
N GLY A 102 35.51 29.18 1.44
CA GLY A 102 36.18 30.04 2.44
C GLY A 102 37.64 29.65 2.75
N LYS A 103 38.02 28.37 2.63
CA LYS A 103 39.40 27.90 2.87
C LYS A 103 40.33 28.05 1.65
N ALA A 104 39.78 28.06 0.43
CA ALA A 104 40.55 28.23 -0.80
C ALA A 104 40.97 29.69 -1.07
N GLY A 105 40.27 30.68 -0.50
CA GLY A 105 40.62 32.10 -0.61
C GLY A 105 41.63 32.62 0.42
N ALA A 106 42.13 31.77 1.33
CA ALA A 106 43.01 32.15 2.43
C ALA A 106 44.46 31.65 2.27
N ARG A 107 44.90 31.34 1.05
CA ARG A 107 46.26 30.87 0.74
C ARG A 107 46.93 31.73 -0.32
#